data_AF-A0A9N9BX46-F1
#
_entry.id   AF-A0A9N9BX46-F1
#
_cell.length_a   1.000
_cell.length_b   1.000
_cell.length_c   1.000
_cell.angle_alpha   90.00
_cell.angle_beta   90.00
_cell.angle_gamma   90.00
#
_symmetry.space_group_name_H-M   'P 1'
#
loop_
_entity.id
_entity.type
_entity.pdbx_description
1 polymer ?
#
loop_
_entity_poly.entity_id
_entity_poly.type
_entity_poly.pdbx_seq_one_letter_code
_entity_poly.pdbx_strand_id
1 'polypeptide(L)'
;MAISPFHFSFRATSMPWFPEHTTRDIYLSLLQQDSPAATELQLKAALLRRAMTDVERVLKLREDRPALLTLVQKGAVGDDLWSSFLEAEQEIQNDIMEVTAEADTFKENWGQTIFSTANEMVQHEKHKKINDQMKELREREEKEFKRREERERKGKG
;
A
#
# COMPACT_ATOMS: atom_id res chain seq x y z
N MET A 1 -0.64 45.54 32.32
CA MET A 1 -0.29 44.12 32.21
C MET A 1 -1.46 43.40 31.57
N ALA A 2 -1.36 43.08 30.28
CA ALA A 2 -2.38 42.32 29.56
C ALA A 2 -2.02 40.84 29.64
N ILE A 3 -2.94 40.02 30.14
CA ILE A 3 -2.81 38.57 30.23
C ILE A 3 -3.00 38.02 28.82
N SER A 4 -1.93 37.51 28.20
CA SER A 4 -2.00 36.79 26.93
C SER A 4 -2.89 35.56 27.07
N PRO A 5 -3.85 35.32 26.18
CA PRO A 5 -4.59 34.07 26.18
C PRO A 5 -3.65 32.96 25.72
N PHE A 6 -3.51 31.94 26.55
CA PHE A 6 -2.93 30.65 26.17
C PHE A 6 -3.63 30.16 24.89
N HIS A 7 -2.93 30.20 23.75
CA HIS A 7 -3.28 29.39 22.61
C HIS A 7 -3.00 27.95 22.99
N PHE A 8 -4.00 27.26 23.53
CA PHE A 8 -3.99 25.81 23.54
C PHE A 8 -4.12 25.37 22.07
N SER A 9 -2.98 25.25 21.38
CA SER A 9 -2.91 24.55 20.11
C SER A 9 -3.23 23.10 20.42
N PHE A 10 -4.51 22.72 20.31
CA PHE A 10 -4.89 21.33 20.17
C PHE A 10 -4.21 20.88 18.88
N ARG A 11 -3.04 20.25 18.99
CA ARG A 11 -2.36 19.65 17.86
C ARG A 11 -3.30 18.54 17.39
N ALA A 12 -4.13 18.83 16.40
CA ALA A 12 -4.95 17.83 15.78
C ALA A 12 -4.00 16.71 15.37
N THR A 13 -4.21 15.51 15.91
CA THR A 13 -3.57 14.31 15.39
C THR A 13 -4.02 14.21 13.93
N SER A 14 -3.19 14.68 13.01
CA SER A 14 -3.39 14.49 11.58
C SER A 14 -3.64 13.00 11.37
N MET A 15 -4.74 12.66 10.69
CA MET A 15 -4.92 11.26 10.33
C MET A 15 -3.78 10.86 9.40
N PRO A 16 -3.09 9.73 9.67
CA PRO A 16 -2.06 9.23 8.77
C PRO A 16 -2.60 9.05 7.35
N TRP A 17 -1.81 9.42 6.35
CA TRP A 17 -2.20 9.28 4.94
C TRP A 17 -2.43 7.81 4.54
N PHE A 18 -1.59 6.92 5.07
CA PHE A 18 -1.68 5.48 4.87
C PHE A 18 -2.14 4.78 6.15
N PRO A 19 -2.81 3.61 6.03
CA PRO A 19 -3.05 2.75 7.19
C PRO A 19 -1.73 2.24 7.78
N GLU A 20 -1.84 1.56 8.93
CA GLU A 20 -0.71 0.92 9.61
C GLU A 20 0.13 0.04 8.66
N HIS A 21 1.45 0.04 8.89
CA HIS A 21 2.42 -0.68 8.06
C HIS A 21 2.58 -2.14 8.51
N THR A 22 1.51 -2.91 8.33
CA THR A 22 1.44 -4.30 8.81
C THR A 22 2.59 -5.19 8.35
N THR A 23 3.14 -5.00 7.14
CA THR A 23 4.26 -5.82 6.65
C THR A 23 5.58 -5.45 7.31
N ARG A 24 5.78 -4.17 7.66
CA ARG A 24 6.87 -3.73 8.55
C ARG A 24 6.71 -4.36 9.93
N ASP A 25 5.52 -4.31 10.51
CA ASP A 25 5.27 -4.85 11.86
C ASP A 25 5.51 -6.36 11.93
N ILE A 26 5.08 -7.10 10.90
CA ILE A 26 5.38 -8.53 10.77
C ILE A 26 6.89 -8.77 10.70
N TYR A 27 7.61 -8.00 9.88
CA TYR A 27 9.06 -8.14 9.76
C TYR A 27 9.78 -7.86 11.09
N LEU A 28 9.42 -6.78 11.78
CA LEU A 28 9.99 -6.44 13.10
C LEU A 28 9.64 -7.49 14.15
N SER A 29 8.42 -8.03 14.12
CA SER A 29 8.01 -9.12 15.01
C SER A 29 8.82 -10.39 14.76
N LEU A 30 9.12 -10.70 13.49
CA LEU A 30 9.98 -11.84 13.14
C LEU A 30 11.44 -11.63 13.59
N LEU A 31 11.96 -10.40 13.53
CA LEU A 31 13.30 -10.09 14.05
C LEU A 31 13.40 -10.28 15.58
N GLN A 32 12.32 -10.01 16.30
CA GLN A 32 12.25 -10.15 17.76
C GLN A 32 11.84 -11.56 18.21
N GLN A 33 11.57 -12.48 17.28
CA GLN A 33 11.09 -13.81 17.58
C GLN A 33 12.26 -14.73 18.01
N ASP A 34 12.26 -15.16 19.28
CA ASP A 34 13.35 -15.97 19.84
C ASP A 34 13.13 -17.49 19.78
N SER A 35 11.88 -17.98 19.70
CA SER A 35 11.60 -19.42 19.79
C SER A 35 10.34 -19.87 19.04
N PRO A 36 10.50 -20.64 17.93
CA PRO A 36 11.75 -20.82 17.19
C PRO A 36 12.22 -19.49 16.59
N ALA A 37 13.53 -19.27 16.50
CA ALA A 37 14.03 -18.08 15.80
C ALA A 37 13.57 -18.08 14.34
N ALA A 38 13.26 -16.89 13.81
CA ALA A 38 12.91 -16.76 12.39
C ALA A 38 14.12 -17.15 11.53
N THR A 39 13.86 -17.98 10.51
CA THR A 39 14.90 -18.35 9.54
C THR A 39 15.24 -17.16 8.64
N GLU A 40 16.47 -17.13 8.13
CA GLU A 40 16.90 -16.11 7.17
C GLU A 40 15.99 -16.03 5.94
N LEU A 41 15.47 -17.17 5.47
CA LEU A 41 14.50 -17.22 4.37
C LEU A 41 13.19 -16.50 4.73
N GLN A 42 12.68 -16.69 5.95
CA GLN A 42 11.48 -16.00 6.42
C GLN A 42 11.72 -14.49 6.53
N LEU A 43 12.88 -14.07 7.04
CA LEU A 43 13.24 -12.66 7.15
C LEU A 43 13.39 -12.00 5.77
N LYS A 44 14.08 -12.65 4.82
CA LYS A 44 14.19 -12.19 3.44
C LYS A 44 12.84 -12.07 2.75
N ALA A 45 11.96 -13.06 2.94
CA ALA A 45 10.61 -13.05 2.39
C ALA A 45 9.76 -11.92 2.99
N ALA A 46 9.81 -11.74 4.31
CA ALA A 46 9.10 -10.67 5.01
C ALA A 46 9.61 -9.28 4.61
N LEU A 47 10.92 -9.09 4.46
CA LEU A 47 11.51 -7.85 3.97
C LEU A 47 11.06 -7.53 2.53
N LEU A 48 11.00 -8.54 1.66
CA LEU A 48 10.47 -8.37 0.31
C LEU A 48 8.98 -7.99 0.30
N ARG A 49 8.16 -8.57 1.20
CA ARG A 49 6.76 -8.15 1.38
C ARG A 49 6.64 -6.72 1.89
N ARG A 50 7.51 -6.28 2.80
CA ARG A 50 7.61 -4.87 3.24
C ARG A 50 7.92 -3.97 2.04
N ALA A 51 8.93 -4.30 1.26
CA ALA A 51 9.30 -3.56 0.05
C ALA A 51 8.16 -3.47 -0.98
N MET A 52 7.35 -4.53 -1.14
CA MET A 52 6.17 -4.51 -2.01
C MET A 52 5.13 -3.49 -1.53
N THR A 53 4.84 -3.44 -0.23
CA THR A 53 3.94 -2.43 0.37
C THR A 53 4.47 -1.01 0.14
N ASP A 54 5.77 -0.80 0.30
CA ASP A 54 6.39 0.51 0.04
C ASP A 54 6.25 0.92 -1.43
N VAL A 55 6.44 -0.01 -2.39
CA VAL A 55 6.19 0.25 -3.82
C VAL A 55 4.75 0.66 -4.08
N GLU A 56 3.77 -0.06 -3.52
CA GLU A 56 2.35 0.29 -3.66
C GLU A 56 2.06 1.69 -3.13
N ARG A 57 2.60 2.04 -1.96
CA ARG A 57 2.44 3.37 -1.37
C ARG A 57 3.12 4.47 -2.19
N VAL A 58 4.33 4.24 -2.73
CA VAL A 58 5.00 5.18 -3.65
C VAL A 58 4.16 5.43 -4.89
N LEU A 59 3.63 4.37 -5.52
CA LEU A 59 2.78 4.50 -6.68
C LEU A 59 1.52 5.30 -6.36
N LYS A 60 0.94 5.08 -5.17
CA LYS A 60 -0.23 5.81 -4.70
C LYS A 60 0.05 7.30 -4.47
N LEU A 61 1.14 7.64 -3.78
CA LEU A 61 1.55 9.04 -3.60
C LEU A 61 1.77 9.76 -4.93
N ARG A 62 2.40 9.09 -5.90
CA ARG A 62 2.61 9.65 -7.24
C ARG A 62 1.31 9.90 -7.98
N GLU A 63 0.32 9.02 -7.82
CA GLU A 63 -1.02 9.18 -8.38
C GLU A 63 -1.78 10.35 -7.71
N ASP A 64 -1.70 10.45 -6.38
CA ASP A 64 -2.50 11.40 -5.60
C ASP A 64 -1.96 12.84 -5.66
N ARG A 65 -0.65 13.00 -5.73
CA ARG A 65 0.03 14.31 -5.72
C ARG A 65 -0.57 15.36 -6.66
N PRO A 66 -0.74 15.12 -7.98
CA PRO A 66 -1.26 16.14 -8.89
C PRO A 66 -2.72 16.54 -8.57
N ALA A 67 -3.55 15.57 -8.18
CA ALA A 67 -4.93 15.81 -7.79
C ALA A 67 -4.98 16.66 -6.50
N LEU A 68 -4.15 16.31 -5.51
CA LEU A 68 -4.07 17.03 -4.24
C LEU A 68 -3.59 18.47 -4.44
N LEU A 69 -2.53 18.69 -5.23
CA LEU A 69 -2.04 20.03 -5.55
C LEU A 69 -3.14 20.92 -6.17
N THR A 70 -3.94 20.35 -7.07
CA THR A 70 -5.07 21.05 -7.69
C THR A 70 -6.12 21.46 -6.66
N LEU A 71 -6.41 20.58 -5.69
CA LEU A 71 -7.37 20.86 -4.62
C LEU A 71 -6.86 21.93 -3.64
N VAL A 72 -5.58 21.88 -3.29
CA VAL A 72 -4.91 22.87 -2.42
C VAL A 72 -4.98 24.26 -3.06
N GLN A 73 -4.63 24.39 -4.34
CA GLN A 73 -4.68 25.66 -5.07
C GLN A 73 -6.08 26.27 -5.14
N LYS A 74 -7.13 25.42 -5.15
CA LYS A 74 -8.53 25.85 -5.14
C LYS A 74 -9.06 26.17 -3.74
N GLY A 75 -8.25 25.97 -2.69
CA GLY A 75 -8.69 26.08 -1.30
C GLY A 75 -9.74 25.05 -0.90
N ALA A 76 -9.83 23.93 -1.63
CA ALA A 76 -10.86 22.90 -1.41
C ALA A 76 -10.45 21.86 -0.35
N VAL A 77 -9.19 21.88 0.09
CA VAL A 77 -8.63 21.02 1.15
C VAL A 77 -7.81 21.87 2.10
N GLY A 78 -7.77 21.46 3.37
CA GLY A 78 -7.02 22.17 4.42
C GLY A 78 -5.54 21.82 4.45
N ASP A 79 -4.76 22.68 5.12
CA ASP A 79 -3.31 22.54 5.28
C ASP A 79 -2.91 21.25 6.01
N ASP A 80 -3.76 20.74 6.91
CA ASP A 80 -3.54 19.49 7.63
C ASP A 80 -3.46 18.28 6.68
N LEU A 81 -4.28 18.26 5.62
CA LEU A 81 -4.29 17.17 4.63
C LEU A 81 -3.01 17.20 3.79
N TRP A 82 -2.58 18.40 3.38
CA TRP A 82 -1.33 18.58 2.67
C TRP A 82 -0.12 18.20 3.53
N SER A 83 -0.15 18.56 4.81
CA SER A 83 0.89 18.20 5.77
C SER A 83 0.96 16.68 5.96
N SER A 84 -0.18 15.99 6.13
CA SER A 84 -0.26 14.53 6.21
C SER A 84 0.30 13.84 4.96
N PHE A 85 0.04 14.39 3.77
CA PHE A 85 0.63 13.90 2.53
C PHE A 85 2.16 14.01 2.50
N LEU A 86 2.71 15.15 2.92
CA LEU A 86 4.17 15.36 2.98
C LEU A 86 4.84 14.48 4.05
N GLU A 87 4.18 14.30 5.19
CA GLU A 87 4.63 13.38 6.25
C GLU A 87 4.73 11.95 5.71
N ALA A 88 3.72 11.49 4.97
CA ALA A 88 3.72 10.16 4.36
C ALA A 88 4.81 9.99 3.28
N GLU A 89 5.09 11.03 2.50
CA GLU A 89 6.21 11.00 1.56
C GLU A 89 7.56 10.84 2.27
N GLN A 90 7.77 11.57 3.36
CA GLN A 90 9.00 11.47 4.14
C GLN A 90 9.11 10.10 4.83
N GLU A 91 8.02 9.59 5.38
CA GLU A 91 7.97 8.26 6.02
C GLU A 91 8.37 7.17 5.04
N ILE A 92 7.84 7.20 3.81
CA ILE A 92 8.15 6.20 2.79
C ILE A 92 9.58 6.33 2.27
N GLN A 93 10.12 7.55 2.17
CA GLN A 93 11.55 7.72 1.86
C GLN A 93 12.44 7.09 2.92
N ASN A 94 12.09 7.26 4.20
CA ASN A 94 12.82 6.64 5.30
C ASN A 94 12.70 5.11 5.25
N ASP A 95 11.49 4.58 5.02
CA ASP A 95 11.26 3.14 4.86
C ASP A 95 12.09 2.54 3.72
N ILE A 96 12.15 3.22 2.57
CA ILE A 96 12.98 2.79 1.44
C ILE A 96 14.46 2.71 1.83
N MET A 97 14.98 3.73 2.50
CA MET A 97 16.37 3.73 2.96
C MET A 97 16.64 2.60 3.97
N GLU A 98 15.73 2.38 4.93
CA GLU A 98 15.83 1.29 5.89
C GLU A 98 15.83 -0.08 5.19
N VAL A 99 14.89 -0.33 4.29
CA VAL A 99 14.76 -1.61 3.57
C VAL A 99 15.97 -1.86 2.67
N THR A 100 16.48 -0.84 1.98
CA THR A 100 17.70 -0.96 1.17
C THR A 100 18.90 -1.33 2.03
N ALA A 101 19.11 -0.63 3.14
CA ALA A 101 20.23 -0.92 4.04
C ALA A 101 20.10 -2.32 4.66
N GLU A 102 18.91 -2.71 5.08
CA GLU A 102 18.62 -4.03 5.65
C GLU A 102 18.83 -5.15 4.62
N ALA A 103 18.43 -4.95 3.36
CA ALA A 103 18.65 -5.92 2.30
C ALA A 103 20.16 -6.17 2.07
N ASP A 104 20.98 -5.13 2.12
CA ASP A 104 22.44 -5.28 1.97
C ASP A 104 23.09 -6.04 3.13
N THR A 105 22.47 -6.11 4.32
CA THR A 105 22.97 -6.95 5.43
C THR A 105 22.76 -8.45 5.16
N PHE A 106 21.69 -8.79 4.44
CA PHE A 106 21.34 -10.17 4.09
C PHE A 106 22.09 -10.72 2.87
N LYS A 107 22.43 -9.85 1.92
CA LYS A 107 23.18 -10.20 0.71
C LYS A 107 23.73 -8.92 0.07
N GLU A 108 25.02 -8.92 -0.22
CA GLU A 108 25.69 -7.83 -0.91
C GLU A 108 24.96 -7.42 -2.21
N ASN A 109 24.77 -6.11 -2.40
CA ASN A 109 24.08 -5.49 -3.53
C ASN A 109 22.58 -5.85 -3.67
N TRP A 110 21.97 -6.49 -2.66
CA TRP A 110 20.54 -6.78 -2.72
C TRP A 110 19.70 -5.51 -2.54
N GLY A 111 20.17 -4.53 -1.77
CA GLY A 111 19.52 -3.23 -1.60
C GLY A 111 19.30 -2.47 -2.93
N GLN A 112 20.15 -2.70 -3.94
CA GLN A 112 20.00 -2.11 -5.28
C GLN A 112 18.91 -2.77 -6.11
N THR A 113 18.54 -4.01 -5.82
CA THR A 113 17.65 -4.83 -6.66
C THR A 113 16.31 -5.15 -6.00
N ILE A 114 16.22 -5.13 -4.66
CA ILE A 114 15.03 -5.52 -3.89
C ILE A 114 13.77 -4.76 -4.33
N PHE A 115 13.86 -3.44 -4.55
CA PHE A 115 12.72 -2.62 -4.98
C PHE A 115 12.32 -2.86 -6.45
N SER A 116 13.27 -3.21 -7.32
CA SER A 116 12.97 -3.64 -8.69
C SER A 116 12.17 -4.94 -8.67
N THR A 117 12.64 -5.94 -7.91
CA THR A 117 11.95 -7.21 -7.73
C THR A 117 10.59 -7.03 -7.07
N ALA A 118 10.48 -6.21 -6.02
CA ALA A 118 9.22 -5.91 -5.37
C ALA A 118 8.20 -5.29 -6.34
N ASN A 119 8.63 -4.35 -7.19
CA ASN A 119 7.76 -3.77 -8.21
C ASN A 119 7.25 -4.80 -9.21
N GLU A 120 8.11 -5.69 -9.71
CA GLU A 120 7.70 -6.79 -10.59
C GLU A 120 6.66 -7.71 -9.92
N MET A 121 6.86 -8.03 -8.63
CA MET A 121 5.91 -8.84 -7.86
C MET A 121 4.56 -8.14 -7.67
N VAL A 122 4.55 -6.84 -7.36
CA VAL A 122 3.31 -6.04 -7.24
C VAL A 122 2.54 -6.06 -8.58
N GLN A 123 3.23 -5.86 -9.71
CA GLN A 123 2.58 -5.93 -11.02
C GLN A 123 2.06 -7.34 -11.33
N HIS A 124 2.81 -8.38 -10.98
CA HIS A 124 2.38 -9.76 -11.16
C HIS A 124 1.12 -10.08 -10.32
N GLU A 125 1.07 -9.69 -9.05
CA GLU A 125 -0.11 -9.88 -8.19
C GLU A 125 -1.34 -9.14 -8.75
N LYS A 126 -1.15 -7.91 -9.24
CA LYS A 126 -2.20 -7.13 -9.91
C LYS A 126 -2.72 -7.85 -11.15
N HIS A 127 -1.84 -8.33 -12.02
CA HIS A 127 -2.24 -9.07 -13.23
C HIS A 127 -2.96 -10.38 -12.90
N LYS A 128 -2.48 -11.10 -11.89
CA LYS A 128 -3.13 -12.33 -11.41
C LYS A 128 -4.55 -12.05 -10.94
N LYS A 129 -4.74 -11.01 -10.11
CA LYS A 129 -6.06 -10.60 -9.63
C LYS A 129 -7.02 -10.25 -10.78
N ILE A 130 -6.55 -9.48 -11.76
CA ILE A 130 -7.35 -9.13 -12.95
C ILE A 130 -7.74 -10.39 -13.72
N ASN A 131 -6.80 -11.31 -13.94
CA ASN A 131 -7.07 -12.56 -14.65
C ASN A 131 -8.11 -13.43 -13.94
N ASP A 132 -8.06 -13.52 -12.61
CA ASP A 132 -9.02 -14.29 -11.84
C ASP A 132 -10.41 -13.62 -11.85
N GLN A 133 -10.48 -12.29 -11.73
CA GLN A 133 -11.74 -11.53 -11.90
C GLN A 133 -12.35 -11.71 -13.30
N MET A 134 -11.52 -11.76 -14.34
CA MET A 134 -11.99 -11.99 -15.71
C MET A 134 -12.58 -13.40 -15.89
N LYS A 135 -12.02 -14.41 -15.23
CA LYS A 135 -12.60 -15.77 -15.23
C LYS A 135 -13.95 -15.79 -14.53
N GLU A 136 -14.04 -15.20 -13.35
CA GLU A 136 -15.30 -15.12 -12.58
C GLU A 136 -16.39 -14.39 -13.36
N LEU A 137 -16.04 -13.28 -14.03
CA LEU A 137 -16.97 -12.53 -14.86
C LEU A 137 -17.50 -13.39 -16.02
N ARG A 138 -16.62 -14.08 -16.74
CA ARG A 138 -17.02 -14.99 -17.83
C ARG A 138 -17.96 -16.07 -17.35
N GLU A 139 -17.65 -16.73 -16.24
CA GLU A 139 -18.52 -17.77 -15.68
C GLU A 139 -19.89 -17.23 -15.26
N ARG A 140 -19.93 -16.01 -14.70
CA ARG A 140 -21.18 -15.34 -14.33
C ARG A 140 -22.02 -15.04 -15.57
N GLU A 141 -21.41 -14.47 -16.60
CA GLU A 141 -22.07 -14.15 -17.87
C GLU A 141 -22.62 -15.41 -18.56
N GLU A 142 -21.85 -16.50 -18.60
CA GLU A 142 -22.32 -17.78 -19.16
C GLU A 142 -23.52 -18.35 -18.38
N LYS A 143 -23.51 -18.26 -17.04
CA LYS A 143 -24.63 -18.69 -16.19
C LYS A 143 -25.87 -17.84 -16.39
N GLU A 144 -25.71 -16.52 -16.54
CA GLU A 144 -26.83 -15.62 -16.83
C GLU A 144 -27.40 -15.87 -18.23
N PHE A 145 -26.53 -16.09 -19.23
CA PHE A 145 -26.93 -16.43 -20.60
C PHE A 145 -27.75 -17.71 -20.65
N LYS A 146 -27.26 -18.81 -20.05
CA LYS A 146 -28.00 -20.09 -19.97
C LYS A 146 -29.35 -19.93 -19.27
N ARG A 147 -29.40 -19.17 -18.17
CA ARG A 147 -30.66 -18.87 -17.45
C ARG A 147 -31.65 -18.08 -18.31
N ARG A 148 -31.17 -17.15 -19.14
CA ARG A 148 -32.01 -16.41 -20.08
C ARG A 148 -32.60 -17.35 -21.14
N GLU A 149 -31.78 -18.20 -21.75
CA GLU A 149 -32.26 -19.18 -22.75
C GLU A 149 -33.31 -20.14 -22.17
N GLU A 150 -33.12 -20.62 -20.94
CA GLU A 150 -34.12 -21.47 -20.28
C GLU A 150 -35.46 -20.77 -20.03
N ARG A 151 -35.44 -19.48 -19.67
CA ARG A 151 -36.67 -18.68 -19.48
C ARG A 151 -37.41 -18.49 -20.79
N GLU A 152 -36.69 -18.16 -21.86
CA GLU A 152 -37.27 -17.99 -23.20
C GLU A 152 -37.87 -19.28 -23.74
N ARG A 153 -37.23 -20.44 -23.46
CA ARG A 153 -37.76 -21.75 -23.85
C ARG A 153 -39.05 -22.11 -23.07
N LYS A 154 -39.11 -21.79 -21.78
CA LYS A 154 -40.29 -22.06 -20.93
C LYS A 154 -41.49 -21.14 -21.22
N GLY A 155 -41.25 -19.92 -21.73
CA GLY A 155 -42.33 -18.99 -22.07
C GLY A 155 -43.01 -19.24 -23.42
N LYS A 156 -42.52 -20.19 -24.23
CA LYS A 156 -43.04 -20.53 -25.57
C LYS A 156 -43.85 -21.83 -25.64
N GLY A 157 -44.06 -22.52 -24.52
CA GLY A 157 -44.87 -23.75 -24.42
C GLY A 157 -46.00 -23.56 -23.42
#